data_AF-A0A7C3A159-F1
#
_entry.id   AF-A0A7C3A159-F1
#
_cell.length_a   1.000
_cell.length_b   1.000
_cell.length_c   1.000
_cell.angle_alpha   90.00
_cell.angle_beta   90.00
_cell.angle_gamma   90.00
#
_symmetry.space_group_name_H-M   'P 1'
#
loop_
_entity.id
_entity.type
_entity.pdbx_description
1 polymer ?
#
loop_
_entity_poly.entity_id
_entity_poly.type
_entity_poly.pdbx_seq_one_letter_code
_entity_poly.pdbx_strand_id
1 'polypeptide(L)'
;MLRVIHEVEAAVTVADAAYPLLTYHYGATADRFPYCHPVQLPEGGPPITLCRPFDHPWHLGLYFAWKYLNGHNVWEGPSAREPWGRAVHERLQPVRLTTPPGPGSGTPCGG
;
A
#
# COMPACT_ATOMS: atom_id res chain seq x y z
N MET A 1 -9.95 2.75 19.62
CA MET A 1 -9.51 1.33 19.67
C MET A 1 -9.19 0.87 18.26
N LEU A 2 -7.93 0.51 17.99
CA LEU A 2 -7.51 0.02 16.67
C LEU A 2 -8.13 -1.35 16.37
N ARG A 3 -8.63 -1.52 15.15
CA ARG A 3 -9.19 -2.77 14.63
C ARG A 3 -8.65 -3.04 13.24
N VAL A 4 -8.50 -4.32 12.93
CA VAL A 4 -8.18 -4.81 11.59
C VAL A 4 -9.34 -5.68 11.15
N ILE A 5 -9.94 -5.33 10.02
CA ILE A 5 -11.05 -6.06 9.41
C ILE A 5 -10.54 -6.64 8.10
N HIS A 6 -10.65 -7.95 7.94
CA HIS A 6 -10.15 -8.66 6.75
C HIS A 6 -11.34 -9.23 5.98
N GLU A 7 -11.60 -8.64 4.82
CA GLU A 7 -12.45 -9.24 3.80
C GLU A 7 -11.55 -10.15 2.96
N VAL A 8 -11.68 -11.45 3.22
CA VAL A 8 -10.83 -12.49 2.62
C VAL A 8 -10.89 -12.40 1.10
N GLU A 9 -9.72 -12.46 0.46
CA GLU A 9 -9.53 -12.31 -1.00
C GLU A 9 -9.91 -10.95 -1.60
N ALA A 10 -10.25 -9.95 -0.78
CA ALA A 10 -10.69 -8.63 -1.25
C ALA A 10 -9.87 -7.48 -0.67
N ALA A 11 -9.95 -7.26 0.65
CA ALA A 11 -9.41 -6.06 1.27
C ALA A 11 -9.08 -6.24 2.77
N VAL A 12 -8.20 -5.37 3.27
CA VAL A 12 -7.95 -5.18 4.70
C VAL A 12 -8.20 -3.74 5.08
N THR A 13 -9.09 -3.53 6.04
CA THR A 13 -9.39 -2.22 6.60
C THR A 13 -8.76 -2.09 7.99
N VAL A 14 -7.97 -1.03 8.17
CA VAL A 14 -7.51 -0.60 9.50
C VAL A 14 -8.42 0.55 9.94
N ALA A 15 -9.03 0.42 11.12
CA ALA A 15 -9.97 1.39 11.65
C ALA A 15 -9.63 1.77 13.09
N ASP A 16 -9.92 3.00 13.48
CA ASP A 16 -9.97 3.42 14.88
C ASP A 16 -11.42 3.59 15.32
N ALA A 17 -11.85 2.74 16.26
CA ALA A 17 -13.24 2.59 16.67
C ALA A 17 -14.17 2.31 15.47
N ALA A 18 -14.99 3.28 15.07
CA ALA A 18 -15.89 3.18 13.92
C ALA A 18 -15.34 3.86 12.66
N TYR A 19 -14.19 4.53 12.75
CA TYR A 19 -13.64 5.34 11.67
C TYR A 19 -12.55 4.58 10.89
N PRO A 20 -12.74 4.26 9.60
CA PRO A 20 -11.69 3.69 8.78
C PRO A 20 -10.54 4.68 8.60
N LEU A 21 -9.30 4.20 8.76
CA LEU A 21 -8.07 4.96 8.54
C LEU A 21 -7.45 4.62 7.18
N LEU A 22 -7.43 3.33 6.83
CA LEU A 22 -7.01 2.90 5.50
C LEU A 22 -7.71 1.60 5.09
N THR A 23 -7.98 1.43 3.79
CA THR A 23 -8.37 0.12 3.22
C THR A 23 -7.37 -0.27 2.15
N TYR A 24 -6.65 -1.37 2.37
CA TYR A 24 -5.76 -2.00 1.40
C TYR A 24 -6.57 -2.99 0.56
N HIS A 25 -6.82 -2.64 -0.69
CA HIS A 25 -7.49 -3.48 -1.69
C HIS A 25 -6.45 -4.33 -2.39
N TYR A 26 -6.66 -5.65 -2.36
CA TYR A 26 -5.76 -6.61 -2.99
C TYR A 26 -6.48 -7.68 -3.82
N GLY A 27 -7.82 -7.64 -3.86
CA GLY A 27 -8.61 -8.43 -4.79
C GLY A 27 -8.20 -8.14 -6.23
N ALA A 28 -7.79 -9.19 -6.95
CA ALA A 28 -7.17 -9.05 -8.25
C ALA A 28 -8.21 -8.78 -9.35
N THR A 29 -8.20 -7.59 -9.93
CA THR A 29 -8.71 -7.37 -11.30
C THR A 29 -7.54 -7.14 -12.24
N ALA A 30 -7.76 -7.27 -13.55
CA ALA A 30 -6.69 -7.04 -14.53
C ALA A 30 -6.15 -5.61 -14.47
N ASP A 31 -7.02 -4.64 -14.18
CA ASP A 31 -6.80 -3.20 -14.25
C ASP A 31 -6.63 -2.52 -12.89
N ARG A 32 -6.64 -3.28 -11.78
CA ARG A 32 -6.44 -2.75 -10.42
C ARG A 32 -5.35 -3.51 -9.71
N PHE A 33 -4.19 -2.86 -9.63
CA PHE A 33 -3.07 -3.30 -8.82
C PHE A 33 -3.34 -2.97 -7.35
N PRO A 34 -2.76 -3.72 -6.39
CA PRO A 34 -3.04 -3.50 -4.98
C PRO A 34 -2.79 -2.05 -4.54
N TYR A 35 -3.76 -1.47 -3.83
CA TYR A 35 -3.76 -0.03 -3.52
C TYR A 35 -4.45 0.25 -2.18
N CYS A 36 -4.09 1.38 -1.55
CA CYS A 36 -4.73 1.86 -0.34
C CYS A 36 -5.69 3.00 -0.67
N HIS A 37 -7.00 2.78 -0.47
CA HIS A 37 -8.03 3.83 -0.58
C HIS A 37 -9.33 3.44 0.13
N PRO A 38 -10.00 4.35 0.86
CA PRO A 38 -9.48 5.66 1.25
C PRO A 38 -8.33 5.52 2.25
N VAL A 39 -7.40 6.46 2.22
CA VAL A 39 -6.55 6.80 3.38
C VAL A 39 -7.15 8.07 3.97
N GLN A 40 -7.50 8.05 5.27
CA GLN A 40 -8.28 9.09 5.92
C GLN A 40 -7.54 9.74 7.08
N LEU A 41 -7.89 10.99 7.35
CA LEU A 41 -7.54 11.62 8.63
C LEU A 41 -8.28 10.93 9.79
N PRO A 42 -7.73 10.96 11.02
CA PRO A 42 -8.38 10.40 12.20
C PRO A 42 -9.78 10.97 12.46
N GLU A 43 -10.53 10.32 13.35
CA GLU A 43 -11.84 10.80 13.84
C GLU A 43 -12.88 11.02 12.72
N GLY A 44 -12.77 10.24 11.64
CA GLY A 44 -13.70 10.33 10.50
C GLY A 44 -13.43 11.51 9.58
N GLY A 45 -12.23 12.09 9.64
CA GLY A 45 -11.81 13.13 8.71
C GLY A 45 -11.78 12.66 7.26
N PRO A 46 -11.68 13.61 6.31
CA PRO A 46 -11.78 13.32 4.89
C PRO A 46 -10.65 12.41 4.38
N PRO A 47 -10.87 11.71 3.27
CA PRO A 47 -9.80 11.00 2.58
C PRO A 47 -8.75 11.98 2.04
N ILE A 48 -7.47 11.60 2.17
CA ILE A 48 -6.32 12.32 1.62
C ILE A 48 -5.80 11.68 0.32
N THR A 49 -6.59 10.78 -0.28
CA THR A 49 -6.29 10.07 -1.52
C THR A 49 -7.48 10.14 -2.46
N LEU A 50 -7.21 10.15 -3.77
CA LEU A 50 -8.21 9.95 -4.81
C LEU A 50 -8.12 8.50 -5.29
N CYS A 51 -9.25 7.80 -5.43
CA CYS A 51 -9.24 6.40 -5.85
C CYS A 51 -8.71 6.22 -7.28
N ARG A 52 -9.15 7.07 -8.21
CA ARG A 52 -8.80 6.99 -9.64
C ARG A 52 -8.82 8.40 -10.26
N PRO A 53 -7.70 9.14 -10.22
CA PRO A 53 -7.61 10.47 -10.82
C PRO A 53 -8.00 10.46 -12.30
N PHE A 54 -8.60 11.54 -12.77
CA PHE A 54 -9.15 11.62 -14.13
C PHE A 54 -8.06 11.67 -15.21
N ASP A 55 -6.90 12.23 -14.89
CA ASP A 55 -5.75 12.44 -15.76
C ASP A 55 -4.76 11.27 -15.73
N HIS A 56 -4.78 10.48 -14.65
CA HIS A 56 -3.94 9.31 -14.45
C HIS A 56 -4.76 8.14 -13.87
N PRO A 57 -5.66 7.54 -14.66
CA PRO A 57 -6.61 6.54 -14.16
C PRO A 57 -5.97 5.22 -13.68
N TRP A 58 -4.71 4.96 -14.01
CA TRP A 58 -3.96 3.81 -13.48
C TRP A 58 -3.36 4.10 -12.08
N HIS A 59 -3.32 5.36 -11.63
CA HIS A 59 -2.77 5.75 -10.33
C HIS A 59 -3.82 5.59 -9.22
N LEU A 60 -3.98 4.37 -8.70
CA LEU A 60 -5.02 4.05 -7.73
C LEU A 60 -4.63 4.44 -6.29
N GLY A 61 -5.38 5.34 -5.65
CA GLY A 61 -5.20 5.68 -4.24
C GLY A 61 -3.74 5.96 -3.86
N LEU A 62 -3.29 5.39 -2.74
CA LEU A 62 -1.87 5.20 -2.48
C LEU A 62 -1.46 3.83 -3.02
N TYR A 63 -0.77 3.86 -4.16
CA TYR A 63 -0.23 2.70 -4.87
C TYR A 63 1.30 2.78 -4.88
N PHE A 64 1.96 1.62 -4.83
CA PHE A 64 3.42 1.52 -4.93
C PHE A 64 3.83 0.69 -6.13
N ALA A 65 4.60 1.30 -7.04
CA ALA A 65 5.27 0.62 -8.13
C ALA A 65 6.38 1.45 -8.76
N TRP A 66 7.15 0.79 -9.63
CA TRP A 66 8.05 1.42 -10.58
C TRP A 66 7.31 1.71 -11.89
N LYS A 67 7.83 2.63 -12.71
CA LYS A 67 7.34 2.76 -14.08
C LYS A 67 7.74 1.56 -14.93
N TYR A 68 9.03 1.25 -14.94
CA TYR A 68 9.60 0.14 -15.70
C TYR A 68 10.41 -0.80 -14.83
N LEU A 69 10.24 -2.11 -15.08
CA LEU A 69 11.07 -3.17 -14.52
C LEU A 69 11.50 -4.10 -15.66
N ASN A 70 12.80 -4.18 -15.95
CA ASN A 70 13.36 -5.01 -17.02
C ASN A 70 12.69 -4.80 -18.39
N GLY A 71 12.32 -3.56 -18.73
CA GLY A 71 11.65 -3.23 -20.00
C GLY A 71 10.13 -3.48 -20.01
N HIS A 72 9.56 -3.94 -18.90
CA HIS A 72 8.11 -4.05 -18.73
C HIS A 72 7.54 -2.86 -17.98
N ASN A 73 6.47 -2.28 -18.52
CA ASN A 73 5.71 -1.24 -17.84
C ASN A 73 4.83 -1.85 -16.74
N VAL A 74 5.04 -1.45 -15.48
CA VAL A 74 4.26 -1.94 -14.32
C VAL A 74 3.41 -0.84 -13.69
N TRP A 75 3.28 0.30 -14.37
CA TRP A 75 2.53 1.47 -13.91
C TRP A 75 1.18 1.59 -14.64
N GLU A 76 1.18 1.60 -15.98
CA GLU A 76 -0.03 1.66 -16.81
C GLU A 76 -0.74 0.28 -16.95
N GLY A 77 -0.02 -0.81 -16.71
CA GLY A 77 -0.57 -2.16 -16.72
C GLY A 77 -1.22 -2.54 -18.06
N PRO A 78 -2.44 -3.12 -18.07
CA PRO A 78 -3.13 -3.49 -19.31
C PRO A 78 -3.39 -2.34 -20.28
N SER A 79 -3.31 -1.08 -19.83
CA SER A 79 -3.46 0.08 -20.71
C SER A 79 -2.17 0.50 -21.41
N ALA A 80 -1.04 -0.12 -21.05
CA ALA A 80 0.24 0.13 -21.69
C ALA A 80 0.21 -0.31 -23.17
N ARG A 81 0.88 0.45 -24.03
CA ARG A 81 1.06 0.13 -25.46
C ARG A 81 2.36 -0.65 -25.73
N GLU A 82 2.92 -1.24 -24.68
CA GLU A 82 4.22 -1.91 -24.64
C GLU A 82 4.12 -3.14 -23.70
N PRO A 83 5.13 -4.03 -23.64
CA PRO A 83 5.14 -5.13 -22.70
C PRO A 83 4.91 -4.62 -21.27
N TRP A 84 4.01 -5.26 -20.54
CA TRP A 84 3.61 -4.81 -19.22
C TRP A 84 3.70 -5.94 -18.20
N GLY A 85 3.66 -5.54 -16.93
CA GLY A 85 3.55 -6.42 -15.78
C GLY A 85 2.61 -5.81 -14.74
N ARG A 86 2.43 -6.52 -13.63
CA ARG A 86 1.53 -6.08 -12.56
C ARG A 86 2.10 -6.37 -11.19
N ALA A 87 1.84 -5.48 -10.25
CA ALA A 87 1.96 -5.81 -8.84
C ALA A 87 0.83 -6.78 -8.45
N VAL A 88 1.19 -7.86 -7.76
CA VAL A 88 0.23 -8.81 -7.21
C VAL A 88 0.42 -8.88 -5.70
N HIS A 89 -0.70 -9.02 -5.00
CA HIS A 89 -0.65 -9.39 -3.60
C HIS A 89 -0.32 -10.87 -3.47
N GLU A 90 0.70 -11.20 -2.69
CA GLU A 90 1.06 -12.60 -2.42
C GLU A 90 0.50 -13.08 -1.08
N ARG A 91 0.83 -12.39 0.01
CA ARG A 91 0.37 -12.78 1.35
C ARG A 91 0.31 -11.62 2.32
N LEU A 92 -0.62 -11.73 3.27
CA LEU A 92 -0.58 -11.01 4.54
C LEU A 92 0.08 -11.89 5.59
N GLN A 93 1.08 -11.34 6.27
CA GLN A 93 1.75 -12.02 7.38
C GLN A 93 1.94 -11.04 8.54
N PRO A 94 1.71 -11.47 9.79
CA PRO A 94 2.07 -10.68 10.95
C PRO A 94 3.59 -10.45 10.95
N VAL A 95 4.00 -9.19 11.07
CA VAL A 95 5.40 -8.82 11.28
C VAL A 95 5.54 -8.30 12.70
N ARG A 96 6.43 -8.91 13.49
CA ARG A 96 6.87 -8.28 14.73
C ARG A 96 7.89 -7.21 14.36
N LEU A 97 7.54 -5.95 14.58
CA LEU A 97 8.51 -4.87 14.54
C LEU A 97 9.40 -5.01 15.78
N THR A 98 10.64 -5.44 15.58
CA THR A 98 11.66 -5.30 16.62
C THR A 98 12.15 -3.86 16.58
N THR A 99 12.21 -3.20 17.74
CA THR A 99 12.96 -1.95 17.86
C THR A 99 14.39 -2.26 17.36
N PRO A 100 14.95 -1.48 16.42
CA PRO A 100 16.37 -1.60 16.11
C PRO A 100 17.15 -1.50 17.43
N PRO A 101 18.28 -2.24 17.60
CA PRO A 101 19.15 -1.97 18.73
C PRO A 101 19.42 -0.47 18.74
N GLY A 102 19.14 0.19 19.88
CA GLY A 102 19.49 1.59 20.05
C GLY A 102 20.97 1.79 19.72
N PRO A 103 21.41 3.01 19.37
CA PRO A 103 22.83 3.26 19.13
C PRO A 103 23.59 2.72 20.34
N GLY A 104 24.33 1.63 20.13
CA GLY A 104 25.11 1.01 21.18
C GLY A 104 25.98 2.09 21.78
N SER A 105 26.02 2.19 23.10
CA SER A 105 26.97 3.05 23.79
C SER A 105 28.36 2.71 23.26
N GLY A 106 28.85 3.51 22.31
CA GLY A 106 30.14 3.29 21.68
C GLY A 106 31.17 3.30 22.79
N THR A 107 31.82 2.17 23.02
CA THR A 107 33.08 2.16 23.75
C THR A 107 34.02 3.06 22.94
N PRO A 108 34.61 4.12 23.53
CA PRO A 108 35.61 4.88 22.80
C PRO A 108 36.76 3.93 22.48
N CYS A 109 37.15 3.84 21.22
CA CYS A 109 38.41 3.21 20.85
C CYS A 109 39.53 3.98 21.57
N GLY A 110 40.06 3.40 22.64
CA GLY A 110 41.19 3.94 23.38
C GLY A 110 42.50 3.35 22.85
N GLY A 111 43.49 4.23 22.68
CA GLY A 111 44.93 3.92 22.74
C GLY A 111 45.57 3.46 21.43
#